data_AF-A0A970IRI1-F1
#
_entry.id   AF-A0A970IRI1-F1
#
_cell.length_a   1.000
_cell.length_b   1.000
_cell.length_c   1.000
_cell.angle_alpha   90.00
_cell.angle_beta   90.00
_cell.angle_gamma   90.00
#
_symmetry.space_group_name_H-M   'P 1'
#
loop_
_entity.id
_entity.type
_entity.pdbx_description
1 polymer ?
#
loop_
_entity_poly.entity_id
_entity_poly.type
_entity_poly.pdbx_seq_one_letter_code
_entity_poly.pdbx_strand_id
1 'polypeptide(L)'
;MSVIAGCSMFDGIILLSDCRATLSRTGSKDIYVDNVQKIFPILPTTAIGFAGNICSASKIIAELASYLKQKKGLHKLNSIKLLEWLPRYIRYKYGQISNTIPEPEVIFMVASIVSDRPNVIERAKVVEIMERFRLNKLSVNRNWIPSILVEILKTPPSKENVSLSNVPLGLLYVMKPPLFVPEFIKPLEYSAIGSGEKVVEDIDRFVDWIFAGDVGNPYMEASSLREVVSKFIENNKIQTVGGLYPCIKINGNGIQFLENIWEIPVGGTKIELSFSAQGRWVQKNLITGKTIEIKYPWEIDFSKYLT
;
A
#
# COMPACT_ATOMS: atom_id res chain seq x y z
N MET A 1 0.43 13.45 -8.83
CA MET A 1 1.31 13.22 -7.66
C MET A 1 0.60 12.34 -6.64
N SER A 2 1.33 11.44 -5.96
CA SER A 2 0.78 10.46 -5.02
C SER A 2 1.91 9.76 -4.25
N VAL A 3 1.58 9.08 -3.15
CA VAL A 3 2.40 8.02 -2.57
C VAL A 3 1.57 6.75 -2.39
N ILE A 4 2.09 5.62 -2.87
CA ILE A 4 1.67 4.29 -2.43
C ILE A 4 2.91 3.62 -1.86
N ALA A 5 2.84 3.14 -0.62
CA ALA A 5 3.90 2.40 0.03
C ALA A 5 3.43 0.98 0.31
N GLY A 6 4.32 0.01 0.10
CA GLY A 6 4.06 -1.40 0.37
C GLY A 6 5.22 -2.04 1.14
N CYS A 7 4.89 -2.86 2.13
CA CYS A 7 5.87 -3.63 2.91
C CYS A 7 5.50 -5.12 2.87
N SER A 8 6.44 -5.98 2.46
CA SER A 8 6.26 -7.43 2.49
C SER A 8 6.63 -7.97 3.87
N MET A 9 5.63 -8.17 4.72
CA MET A 9 5.81 -8.54 6.13
C MET A 9 6.14 -10.02 6.30
N PHE A 10 6.36 -10.44 7.56
CA PHE A 10 6.44 -11.86 7.88
C PHE A 10 5.17 -12.60 7.49
N ASP A 11 4.00 -12.09 7.90
CA ASP A 11 2.71 -12.76 7.83
C ASP A 11 1.71 -12.15 6.83
N GLY A 12 2.21 -11.38 5.87
CA GLY A 12 1.37 -10.77 4.86
C GLY A 12 2.02 -9.59 4.17
N ILE A 13 1.20 -8.69 3.65
CA ILE A 13 1.64 -7.47 2.98
C ILE A 13 0.80 -6.31 3.50
N ILE A 14 1.45 -5.18 3.78
CA ILE A 14 0.76 -3.93 4.07
C ILE A 14 0.84 -3.03 2.84
N LEU A 15 -0.29 -2.42 2.46
CA LEU A 15 -0.34 -1.34 1.49
C LEU A 15 -0.95 -0.10 2.12
N LEU A 16 -0.31 1.04 1.88
CA LEU A 16 -0.74 2.36 2.32
C LEU A 16 -0.77 3.33 1.14
N SER A 17 -1.76 4.22 1.13
CA SER A 17 -1.86 5.30 0.13
C SER A 17 -2.26 6.60 0.78
N ASP A 18 -1.81 7.74 0.24
CA ASP A 18 -2.46 9.03 0.51
C ASP A 18 -3.79 9.14 -0.24
N CYS A 19 -4.69 10.03 0.19
CA CYS A 19 -5.98 10.24 -0.47
C CYS A 19 -6.12 11.58 -1.23
N ARG A 20 -5.03 12.34 -1.39
CA ARG A 20 -5.01 13.59 -2.16
C ARG A 20 -4.86 13.34 -3.65
N ALA A 21 -5.74 13.89 -4.48
CA ALA A 21 -5.43 14.22 -5.87
C ALA A 21 -4.99 15.67 -5.97
N THR A 22 -4.00 15.93 -6.82
CA THR A 22 -3.57 17.28 -7.18
C THR A 22 -3.92 17.53 -8.63
N LEU A 23 -4.67 18.60 -8.88
CA LEU A 23 -5.04 19.09 -10.20
C LEU A 23 -4.17 20.31 -10.49
N SER A 24 -3.31 20.18 -11.49
CA SER A 24 -2.41 21.24 -11.92
C SER A 24 -2.85 21.79 -13.28
N ARG A 25 -2.87 23.12 -13.41
CA ARG A 25 -3.14 23.82 -14.68
C ARG A 25 -2.06 24.84 -14.93
N THR A 26 -1.55 24.89 -16.16
CA THR A 26 -0.54 25.87 -16.56
C THR A 26 -0.98 27.28 -16.23
N GLY A 27 -0.18 27.98 -15.40
CA GLY A 27 -0.46 29.35 -14.98
C GLY A 27 -1.50 29.51 -13.86
N SER A 28 -1.96 28.42 -13.23
CA SER A 28 -2.89 28.46 -12.09
C SER A 28 -2.31 27.76 -10.86
N LYS A 29 -2.84 28.09 -9.68
CA LYS A 29 -2.49 27.38 -8.44
C LYS A 29 -3.08 25.96 -8.47
N ASP A 30 -2.33 25.00 -7.93
CA ASP A 30 -2.80 23.63 -7.75
C ASP A 30 -4.05 23.56 -6.87
N ILE A 31 -4.95 22.64 -7.24
CA ILE A 31 -6.17 22.33 -6.49
C ILE A 31 -6.05 20.93 -5.89
N TYR A 32 -6.38 20.82 -4.62
CA TYR A 32 -6.24 19.58 -3.84
C TYR A 32 -7.60 18.96 -3.52
N VAL A 33 -7.73 17.66 -3.75
CA VAL A 33 -8.95 16.88 -3.50
C VAL A 33 -8.59 15.70 -2.60
N ASP A 34 -8.91 15.79 -1.30
CA ASP A 34 -8.44 14.88 -0.24
C ASP A 34 -9.38 13.69 0.01
N ASN A 35 -10.03 13.16 -1.01
CA ASN A 35 -10.98 12.06 -0.87
C ASN A 35 -10.91 11.05 -2.01
N VAL A 36 -9.71 10.78 -2.54
CA VAL A 36 -9.48 9.81 -3.61
C VAL A 36 -8.96 8.49 -3.03
N GLN A 37 -9.65 7.39 -3.30
CA GLN A 37 -9.19 6.06 -2.94
C GLN A 37 -8.21 5.56 -4.00
N LYS A 38 -7.03 5.11 -3.57
CA LYS A 38 -5.96 4.65 -4.49
C LYS A 38 -5.59 3.19 -4.36
N ILE A 39 -6.10 2.49 -3.34
CA ILE A 39 -5.94 1.05 -3.13
C ILE A 39 -7.29 0.36 -3.29
N PHE A 40 -7.32 -0.71 -4.10
CA PHE A 40 -8.54 -1.41 -4.49
C PHE A 40 -8.39 -2.91 -4.27
N PRO A 41 -9.27 -3.55 -3.49
CA PRO A 41 -9.44 -4.99 -3.52
C PRO A 41 -9.87 -5.45 -4.92
N ILE A 42 -9.18 -6.43 -5.50
CA ILE A 42 -9.56 -7.06 -6.78
C ILE A 42 -9.88 -8.55 -6.63
N LEU A 43 -9.34 -9.21 -5.60
CA LEU A 43 -9.73 -10.54 -5.13
C LEU A 43 -9.76 -10.54 -3.59
N PRO A 44 -10.34 -11.56 -2.92
CA PRO A 44 -10.36 -11.63 -1.45
C PRO A 44 -8.97 -11.54 -0.77
N THR A 45 -7.92 -11.93 -1.50
CA THR A 45 -6.52 -11.94 -1.04
C THR A 45 -5.62 -11.14 -1.98
N THR A 46 -6.16 -10.19 -2.76
CA THR A 46 -5.35 -9.35 -3.65
C THR A 46 -5.89 -7.94 -3.76
N ALA A 47 -5.00 -6.96 -3.64
CA ALA A 47 -5.30 -5.56 -3.89
C ALA A 47 -4.29 -4.93 -4.85
N ILE A 48 -4.73 -3.86 -5.50
CA ILE A 48 -3.92 -3.03 -6.40
C ILE A 48 -3.96 -1.57 -5.94
N GLY A 49 -2.79 -0.96 -5.80
CA GLY A 49 -2.59 0.46 -5.62
C GLY A 49 -2.12 1.12 -6.92
N PHE A 50 -2.37 2.41 -7.10
CA PHE A 50 -1.84 3.17 -8.25
C PHE A 50 -1.23 4.51 -7.85
N ALA A 51 -0.23 4.96 -8.61
CA ALA A 51 0.29 6.31 -8.59
C ALA A 51 0.51 6.83 -10.02
N GLY A 52 0.23 8.10 -10.28
CA GLY A 52 0.38 8.72 -11.60
C GLY A 52 -0.89 9.41 -12.08
N ASN A 53 -1.15 9.34 -13.38
CA ASN A 53 -2.30 9.95 -14.04
C ASN A 53 -3.61 9.29 -13.58
N ILE A 54 -4.45 10.08 -12.90
CA ILE A 54 -5.71 9.59 -12.33
C ILE A 54 -6.72 9.18 -13.40
N CYS A 55 -6.74 9.84 -14.56
CA CYS A 55 -7.63 9.49 -15.66
C CYS A 55 -7.27 8.12 -16.25
N SER A 56 -5.97 7.85 -16.41
CA SER A 56 -5.48 6.54 -16.84
C SER A 56 -5.83 5.45 -15.84
N ALA A 57 -5.53 5.67 -14.56
CA ALA A 57 -5.84 4.74 -13.49
C ALA A 57 -7.35 4.45 -13.40
N SER A 58 -8.19 5.50 -13.45
CA SER A 58 -9.64 5.38 -13.42
C SER A 58 -10.18 4.47 -14.52
N LYS A 59 -9.76 4.70 -15.77
CA LYS A 59 -10.21 3.87 -16.90
C LYS A 59 -9.78 2.41 -16.74
N ILE A 60 -8.50 2.18 -16.44
CA ILE A 60 -7.96 0.80 -16.32
C ILE A 60 -8.61 0.05 -15.16
N ILE A 61 -8.69 0.66 -13.97
CA ILE A 61 -9.21 -0.01 -12.77
C ILE A 61 -10.73 -0.19 -12.84
N ALA A 62 -11.49 0.78 -13.36
CA ALA A 62 -12.94 0.63 -13.51
C ALA A 62 -13.29 -0.53 -14.46
N GLU A 63 -12.58 -0.63 -15.59
CA GLU A 63 -12.76 -1.74 -16.53
C GLU A 63 -12.30 -3.07 -15.95
N LEU A 64 -11.20 -3.10 -15.19
CA LEU A 64 -10.75 -4.28 -14.48
C LEU A 64 -11.81 -4.76 -13.47
N ALA A 65 -12.33 -3.85 -12.65
CA ALA A 65 -13.35 -4.15 -11.65
C ALA A 65 -14.65 -4.66 -12.30
N SER A 66 -15.07 -4.03 -13.40
CA SER A 66 -16.24 -4.46 -14.19
C SER A 66 -16.03 -5.86 -14.78
N TYR A 67 -14.86 -6.10 -15.41
CA TYR A 67 -14.49 -7.38 -15.98
C TYR A 67 -14.49 -8.50 -14.93
N LEU A 68 -13.89 -8.24 -13.77
CA LEU A 68 -13.85 -9.19 -12.66
C LEU A 68 -15.28 -9.50 -12.20
N LYS A 69 -16.12 -8.49 -11.94
CA LYS A 69 -17.53 -8.69 -11.51
C LYS A 69 -18.36 -9.54 -12.48
N GLN A 70 -18.17 -9.36 -13.80
CA GLN A 70 -18.94 -10.06 -14.82
C GLN A 70 -18.46 -11.49 -15.07
N LYS A 71 -17.20 -11.81 -14.78
CA LYS A 71 -16.60 -13.10 -15.12
C LYS A 71 -17.11 -14.21 -14.20
N LYS A 72 -18.02 -15.03 -14.72
CA LYS A 72 -18.40 -16.32 -14.11
C LYS A 72 -17.13 -17.15 -13.91
N GLY A 73 -16.84 -17.54 -12.67
CA GLY A 73 -15.62 -18.31 -12.35
C GLY A 73 -14.50 -17.51 -11.70
N LEU A 74 -14.76 -16.31 -11.17
CA LEU A 74 -13.85 -15.59 -10.27
C LEU A 74 -13.21 -16.49 -9.19
N HIS A 75 -13.97 -17.43 -8.63
CA HIS A 75 -13.47 -18.42 -7.66
C HIS A 75 -12.33 -19.31 -8.19
N LYS A 76 -12.12 -19.39 -9.51
CA LYS A 76 -11.02 -20.14 -10.14
C LYS A 76 -9.77 -19.30 -10.39
N LEU A 77 -9.87 -17.97 -10.24
CA LEU A 77 -8.72 -17.07 -10.29
C LEU A 77 -8.05 -17.09 -8.91
N ASN A 78 -6.91 -17.75 -8.83
CA ASN A 78 -6.01 -17.60 -7.69
C ASN A 78 -4.95 -16.53 -8.00
N SER A 79 -4.22 -16.14 -6.97
CA SER A 79 -3.15 -15.13 -7.00
C SER A 79 -2.11 -15.38 -8.10
N ILE A 80 -1.76 -16.66 -8.37
CA ILE A 80 -0.79 -17.04 -9.41
C ILE A 80 -1.35 -16.78 -10.81
N LYS A 81 -2.57 -17.24 -11.11
CA LYS A 81 -3.22 -16.97 -12.40
C LYS A 81 -3.43 -15.47 -12.63
N LEU A 82 -3.76 -14.74 -11.57
CA LEU A 82 -3.89 -13.29 -11.63
C LEU A 82 -2.54 -12.64 -11.95
N LEU A 83 -1.44 -13.05 -11.31
CA LEU A 83 -0.09 -12.58 -11.61
C LEU A 83 0.31 -12.79 -13.07
N GLU A 84 -0.06 -13.92 -13.69
CA GLU A 84 0.24 -14.20 -15.10
C GLU A 84 -0.63 -13.37 -16.07
N TRP A 85 -1.87 -13.06 -15.68
CA TRP A 85 -2.85 -12.40 -16.56
C TRP A 85 -2.85 -10.88 -16.42
N LEU A 86 -2.79 -10.36 -15.20
CA LEU A 86 -2.97 -8.94 -14.87
C LEU A 86 -1.96 -8.02 -15.60
N PRO A 87 -0.65 -8.31 -15.66
CA PRO A 87 0.31 -7.52 -16.42
C PRO A 87 -0.08 -7.35 -17.90
N ARG A 88 -0.52 -8.44 -18.54
CA ARG A 88 -0.94 -8.44 -19.96
C ARG A 88 -2.22 -7.63 -20.15
N TYR A 89 -3.17 -7.79 -19.23
CA TYR A 89 -4.42 -7.02 -19.25
C TYR A 89 -4.16 -5.51 -19.11
N ILE A 90 -3.37 -5.11 -18.11
CA ILE A 90 -3.02 -3.70 -17.88
C ILE A 90 -2.26 -3.13 -19.08
N ARG A 91 -1.27 -3.85 -19.62
CA ARG A 91 -0.54 -3.45 -20.83
C ARG A 91 -1.47 -3.21 -22.01
N TYR A 92 -2.39 -4.13 -22.26
CA TYR A 92 -3.39 -4.00 -23.32
C TYR A 92 -4.24 -2.74 -23.12
N LYS A 93 -4.80 -2.54 -21.92
CA LYS A 93 -5.64 -1.38 -21.61
C LYS A 93 -4.88 -0.06 -21.67
N TYR A 94 -3.64 -0.03 -21.19
CA TYR A 94 -2.76 1.13 -21.29
C TYR A 94 -2.53 1.53 -22.76
N GLY A 95 -2.25 0.56 -23.64
CA GLY A 95 -2.08 0.82 -25.08
C GLY A 95 -3.34 1.38 -25.77
N GLN A 96 -4.54 1.07 -25.27
CA GLN A 96 -5.78 1.66 -25.78
C GLN A 96 -5.93 3.13 -25.38
N ILE A 97 -5.49 3.50 -24.18
CA ILE A 97 -5.71 4.85 -23.64
C ILE A 97 -4.53 5.81 -23.89
N SER A 98 -3.33 5.29 -24.11
CA SER A 98 -2.10 6.10 -24.19
C SER A 98 -2.11 7.12 -25.33
N ASN A 99 -2.91 6.87 -26.37
CA ASN A 99 -3.08 7.80 -27.50
C ASN A 99 -4.14 8.88 -27.24
N THR A 100 -4.94 8.73 -26.18
CA THR A 100 -6.09 9.61 -25.90
C THR A 100 -5.92 10.47 -24.66
N ILE A 101 -5.04 10.07 -23.74
CA ILE A 101 -4.80 10.76 -22.48
C ILE A 101 -3.40 11.37 -22.55
N PRO A 102 -3.25 12.71 -22.43
CA PRO A 102 -1.95 13.34 -22.27
C PRO A 102 -1.26 12.83 -21.02
N GLU A 103 0.05 12.55 -21.13
CA GLU A 103 0.87 12.03 -20.03
C GLU A 103 0.19 10.84 -19.32
N PRO A 104 -0.06 9.73 -20.04
CA PRO A 104 -0.92 8.66 -19.54
C PRO A 104 -0.26 7.82 -18.43
N GLU A 105 0.96 8.16 -18.01
CA GLU A 105 1.80 7.40 -17.10
C GLU A 105 1.07 7.06 -15.79
N VAL A 106 1.01 5.76 -15.49
CA VAL A 106 0.44 5.23 -14.25
C VAL A 106 1.23 4.00 -13.85
N ILE A 107 1.73 3.99 -12.63
CA ILE A 107 2.45 2.89 -12.01
C ILE A 107 1.47 2.17 -11.09
N PHE A 108 1.51 0.84 -11.10
CA PHE A 108 0.69 0.00 -10.22
C PHE A 108 1.57 -0.73 -9.22
N MET A 109 1.08 -0.86 -7.99
CA MET A 109 1.65 -1.73 -6.96
C MET A 109 0.59 -2.79 -6.63
N VAL A 110 0.94 -4.07 -6.67
CA VAL A 110 0.01 -5.17 -6.39
C VAL A 110 0.51 -5.96 -5.20
N ALA A 111 -0.39 -6.24 -4.28
CA ALA A 111 -0.16 -7.10 -3.13
C ALA A 111 -1.13 -8.28 -3.17
N SER A 112 -0.59 -9.49 -3.05
CA SER A 112 -1.37 -10.72 -3.16
C SER A 112 -0.86 -11.79 -2.21
N ILE A 113 -1.74 -12.66 -1.72
CA ILE A 113 -1.39 -13.81 -0.88
C ILE A 113 -1.64 -15.12 -1.61
N VAL A 114 -0.66 -16.02 -1.59
CA VAL A 114 -0.73 -17.36 -2.18
C VAL A 114 -0.85 -18.38 -1.04
N SER A 115 -2.09 -18.72 -0.67
CA SER A 115 -2.41 -19.48 0.55
C SER A 115 -1.83 -20.89 0.61
N ASP A 116 -1.51 -21.50 -0.53
CA ASP A 116 -1.00 -22.87 -0.64
C ASP A 116 0.54 -22.94 -0.70
N ARG A 117 1.24 -21.81 -0.52
CA ARG A 117 2.70 -21.74 -0.51
C ARG A 117 3.19 -21.07 0.76
N PRO A 118 4.21 -21.62 1.44
CA PRO A 118 4.77 -20.98 2.62
C PRO A 118 5.58 -19.73 2.21
N ASN A 119 5.62 -18.74 3.09
CA ASN A 119 6.49 -17.58 2.94
C ASN A 119 7.95 -18.01 3.19
N VAL A 120 8.87 -17.50 2.38
CA VAL A 120 10.30 -17.85 2.46
C VAL A 120 11.09 -16.59 2.70
N ILE A 121 11.75 -16.51 3.87
CA ILE A 121 12.49 -15.33 4.31
C ILE A 121 13.99 -15.58 4.12
N GLU A 122 14.71 -14.60 3.59
CA GLU A 122 16.17 -14.59 3.59
C GLU A 122 16.68 -14.37 5.03
N ARG A 123 17.43 -15.33 5.58
CA ARG A 123 17.98 -15.27 6.94
C ARG A 123 18.83 -14.01 7.14
N ALA A 124 19.54 -13.58 6.11
CA ALA A 124 20.37 -12.38 6.12
C ALA A 124 19.58 -11.11 6.48
N LYS A 125 18.34 -10.96 6.01
CA LYS A 125 17.48 -9.81 6.34
C LYS A 125 17.08 -9.79 7.82
N VAL A 126 16.82 -10.96 8.40
CA VAL A 126 16.55 -11.08 9.84
C VAL A 126 17.79 -10.74 10.66
N VAL A 127 18.97 -11.17 10.23
CA VAL A 127 20.24 -10.78 10.86
C VAL A 127 20.44 -9.27 10.79
N GLU A 128 20.18 -8.64 9.64
CA GLU A 128 20.28 -7.19 9.48
C GLU A 128 19.37 -6.44 10.46
N ILE A 129 18.09 -6.84 10.54
CA ILE A 129 17.14 -6.28 11.50
C ILE A 129 17.67 -6.43 12.93
N MET A 130 18.16 -7.61 13.30
CA MET A 130 18.68 -7.93 14.63
C MET A 130 19.95 -7.15 14.99
N GLU A 131 20.83 -6.89 14.02
CA GLU A 131 22.02 -6.05 14.23
C GLU A 131 21.65 -4.61 14.58
N ARG A 132 20.53 -4.08 14.07
CA ARG A 132 20.03 -2.75 14.46
C ARG A 132 19.64 -2.70 15.95
N PHE A 133 19.08 -3.78 16.49
CA PHE A 133 18.87 -3.92 17.95
C PHE A 133 20.19 -3.90 18.71
N ARG A 134 21.16 -4.70 18.28
CA ARG A 134 22.45 -4.86 18.98
C ARG A 134 23.26 -3.57 19.03
N LEU A 135 23.25 -2.80 17.94
CA LEU A 135 24.01 -1.55 17.82
C LEU A 135 23.34 -0.34 18.49
N ASN A 136 22.22 -0.55 19.21
CA ASN A 136 21.39 0.53 19.76
C ASN A 136 21.01 1.58 18.71
N LYS A 137 20.84 1.14 17.45
CA LYS A 137 20.36 1.97 16.32
C LYS A 137 18.86 1.82 16.14
N LEU A 138 18.16 1.47 17.22
CA LEU A 138 16.71 1.26 17.18
C LEU A 138 16.02 2.59 16.93
N SER A 139 14.99 2.56 16.10
CA SER A 139 14.12 3.72 15.94
C SER A 139 13.22 3.93 17.17
N VAL A 140 13.01 2.86 17.96
CA VAL A 140 12.24 2.88 19.22
C VAL A 140 12.95 2.06 20.31
N ASN A 141 13.12 2.64 21.49
CA ASN A 141 13.66 1.93 22.66
C ASN A 141 12.68 0.84 23.13
N ARG A 142 13.14 -0.41 23.16
CA ARG A 142 12.36 -1.56 23.64
C ARG A 142 13.26 -2.60 24.30
N ASN A 143 12.66 -3.42 25.16
CA ASN A 143 13.34 -4.42 25.99
C ASN A 143 13.00 -5.87 25.60
N TRP A 144 12.37 -6.09 24.45
CA TRP A 144 11.92 -7.40 24.00
C TRP A 144 12.21 -7.60 22.50
N ILE A 145 12.33 -8.87 22.09
CA ILE A 145 12.63 -9.29 20.72
C ILE A 145 11.50 -10.22 20.25
N PRO A 146 10.90 -10.00 19.07
CA PRO A 146 9.88 -10.90 18.55
C PRO A 146 10.37 -12.34 18.42
N SER A 147 9.55 -13.30 18.85
CA SER A 147 9.88 -14.74 18.84
C SER A 147 10.25 -15.24 17.45
N ILE A 148 9.56 -14.76 16.41
CA ILE A 148 9.82 -15.16 15.01
C ILE A 148 11.24 -14.82 14.54
N LEU A 149 11.82 -13.70 15.00
CA LEU A 149 13.22 -13.37 14.68
C LEU A 149 14.16 -14.38 15.33
N VAL A 150 13.90 -14.72 16.59
CA VAL A 150 14.68 -15.71 17.35
C VAL A 150 14.57 -17.09 16.71
N GLU A 151 13.38 -17.50 16.28
CA GLU A 151 13.15 -18.78 15.59
C GLU A 151 13.92 -18.87 14.27
N ILE A 152 13.90 -17.81 13.46
CA ILE A 152 14.68 -17.75 12.21
C ILE A 152 16.18 -17.77 12.51
N LEU A 153 16.65 -17.03 13.52
CA LEU A 153 18.06 -17.00 13.89
C LEU A 153 18.59 -18.33 14.44
N LYS A 154 17.74 -19.12 15.10
CA LYS A 154 18.06 -20.49 15.58
C LYS A 154 18.31 -21.48 14.45
N THR A 155 17.90 -21.18 13.22
CA THR A 155 18.23 -22.02 12.07
C THR A 155 19.73 -21.99 11.76
N PRO A 156 20.31 -23.08 11.22
CA PRO A 156 21.73 -23.13 10.90
C PRO A 156 22.16 -21.96 10.01
N PRO A 157 23.33 -21.33 10.23
CA PRO A 157 23.82 -20.23 9.39
C PRO A 157 23.96 -20.57 7.90
N SER A 158 24.17 -21.85 7.56
CA SER A 158 24.20 -22.36 6.19
C SER A 158 22.83 -22.34 5.49
N LYS A 159 21.74 -22.14 6.23
CA LYS A 159 20.39 -22.03 5.69
C LYS A 159 20.11 -20.58 5.31
N GLU A 160 20.39 -20.25 4.06
CA GLU A 160 20.16 -18.90 3.51
C GLU A 160 18.68 -18.49 3.54
N ASN A 161 17.79 -19.45 3.30
CA ASN A 161 16.35 -19.23 3.18
C ASN A 161 15.57 -20.06 4.22
N VAL A 162 14.70 -19.40 4.97
CA VAL A 162 13.87 -20.02 6.02
C VAL A 162 12.41 -19.98 5.61
N SER A 163 11.83 -21.17 5.40
CA SER A 163 10.40 -21.34 5.12
C SER A 163 9.59 -21.26 6.42
N LEU A 164 8.56 -20.41 6.41
CA LEU A 164 7.60 -20.25 7.49
C LEU A 164 6.33 -21.04 7.17
N SER A 165 6.24 -22.29 7.64
CA SER A 165 5.22 -23.24 7.21
C SER A 165 3.77 -22.80 7.46
N ASN A 166 3.55 -22.00 8.50
CA ASN A 166 2.21 -21.55 8.91
C ASN A 166 1.83 -20.19 8.32
N VAL A 167 2.67 -19.65 7.44
CA VAL A 167 2.56 -18.29 6.95
C VAL A 167 2.51 -18.33 5.43
N PRO A 168 1.45 -17.84 4.78
CA PRO A 168 1.33 -17.94 3.34
C PRO A 168 2.27 -16.95 2.65
N LEU A 169 2.67 -17.28 1.43
CA LEU A 169 3.55 -16.46 0.60
C LEU A 169 2.87 -15.14 0.24
N GLY A 170 3.54 -14.04 0.57
CA GLY A 170 3.23 -12.70 0.06
C GLY A 170 3.88 -12.45 -1.30
N LEU A 171 3.10 -11.98 -2.26
CA LEU A 171 3.57 -11.41 -3.52
C LEU A 171 3.31 -9.91 -3.54
N LEU A 172 4.35 -9.12 -3.31
CA LEU A 172 4.35 -7.67 -3.51
C LEU A 172 5.17 -7.36 -4.76
N TYR A 173 4.60 -6.60 -5.71
CA TYR A 173 5.32 -6.21 -6.92
C TYR A 173 4.83 -4.88 -7.49
N VAL A 174 5.73 -4.21 -8.21
CA VAL A 174 5.46 -2.96 -8.94
C VAL A 174 5.42 -3.24 -10.45
N MET A 175 4.54 -2.56 -11.16
CA MET A 175 4.46 -2.62 -12.62
C MET A 175 4.44 -1.21 -13.20
N LYS A 176 5.38 -0.93 -14.11
CA LYS A 176 5.55 0.38 -14.75
C LYS A 176 5.21 0.31 -16.25
N PRO A 177 4.64 1.38 -16.83
CA PRO A 177 4.43 1.45 -18.27
C PRO A 177 5.77 1.49 -19.03
N PRO A 178 5.80 1.14 -20.32
CA PRO A 178 4.67 0.62 -21.10
C PRO A 178 4.50 -0.90 -20.95
N LEU A 179 5.49 -1.61 -20.41
CA LEU A 179 5.53 -3.08 -20.44
C LEU A 179 4.80 -3.72 -19.26
N PHE A 180 4.69 -3.04 -18.12
CA PHE A 180 4.08 -3.56 -16.89
C PHE A 180 4.66 -4.92 -16.47
N VAL A 181 5.98 -5.10 -16.62
CA VAL A 181 6.65 -6.30 -16.11
C VAL A 181 6.66 -6.23 -14.58
N PRO A 182 6.24 -7.29 -13.87
CA PRO A 182 6.32 -7.31 -12.41
C PRO A 182 7.75 -7.22 -11.90
N GLU A 183 8.05 -6.17 -11.15
CA GLU A 183 9.25 -6.01 -10.33
C GLU A 183 8.90 -6.49 -8.91
N PHE A 184 9.35 -7.68 -8.51
CA PHE A 184 9.00 -8.27 -7.21
C PHE A 184 9.80 -7.67 -6.06
N ILE A 185 9.12 -7.42 -4.94
CA ILE A 185 9.69 -7.02 -3.67
C ILE A 185 9.77 -8.26 -2.79
N LYS A 186 10.94 -8.56 -2.23
CA LYS A 186 11.12 -9.76 -1.42
C LYS A 186 10.51 -9.62 -0.03
N PRO A 187 10.31 -10.73 0.69
CA PRO A 187 9.93 -10.66 2.09
C PRO A 187 10.93 -9.87 2.95
N LEU A 188 10.39 -9.08 3.89
CA LEU A 188 11.09 -8.09 4.70
C LEU A 188 11.73 -6.94 3.90
N GLU A 189 11.22 -6.69 2.70
CA GLU A 189 11.53 -5.51 1.91
C GLU A 189 10.28 -4.66 1.69
N TYR A 190 10.50 -3.47 1.17
CA TYR A 190 9.49 -2.45 0.99
C TYR A 190 9.74 -1.71 -0.32
N SER A 191 8.71 -1.04 -0.82
CA SER A 191 8.79 -0.17 -1.99
C SER A 191 7.77 0.95 -1.85
N ALA A 192 8.04 2.07 -2.50
CA ALA A 192 7.06 3.12 -2.70
C ALA A 192 7.01 3.54 -4.17
N ILE A 193 5.85 4.03 -4.62
CA ILE A 193 5.66 4.56 -5.98
C ILE A 193 5.01 5.94 -5.94
N GLY A 194 5.24 6.72 -6.99
CA GLY A 194 4.74 8.08 -7.13
C GLY A 194 5.71 9.14 -6.61
N SER A 195 5.24 10.38 -6.46
CA SER A 195 6.06 11.52 -6.01
C SER A 195 6.61 11.36 -4.59
N GLY A 196 6.02 10.47 -3.78
CA GLY A 196 6.53 10.12 -2.46
C GLY A 196 7.50 8.93 -2.45
N GLU A 197 7.99 8.46 -3.60
CA GLU A 197 8.81 7.24 -3.67
C GLU A 197 10.05 7.25 -2.77
N LYS A 198 10.64 8.42 -2.51
CA LYS A 198 11.82 8.58 -1.64
C LYS A 198 11.56 8.27 -0.17
N VAL A 199 10.29 8.08 0.23
CA VAL A 199 9.94 7.60 1.58
C VAL A 199 10.58 6.25 1.91
N VAL A 200 11.03 5.48 0.91
CA VAL A 200 11.78 4.24 1.12
C VAL A 200 13.01 4.44 2.01
N GLU A 201 13.66 5.61 1.97
CA GLU A 201 14.82 5.90 2.82
C GLU A 201 14.41 6.01 4.30
N ASP A 202 13.26 6.62 4.58
CA ASP A 202 12.73 6.70 5.94
C ASP A 202 12.11 5.37 6.38
N ILE A 203 11.46 4.62 5.49
CA ILE A 203 11.03 3.24 5.80
C ILE A 203 12.24 2.38 6.20
N ASP A 204 13.38 2.54 5.52
CA ASP A 204 14.61 1.84 5.93
C ASP A 204 15.02 2.20 7.35
N ARG A 205 15.06 3.49 7.70
CA ARG A 205 15.47 3.95 9.02
C ARG A 205 14.60 3.38 10.15
N PHE A 206 13.34 3.10 9.86
CA PHE A 206 12.34 2.58 10.79
C PHE A 206 11.99 1.11 10.55
N VAL A 207 12.82 0.37 9.79
CA VAL A 207 12.56 -1.04 9.43
C VAL A 207 12.37 -1.94 10.66
N ASP A 208 13.11 -1.68 11.74
CA ASP A 208 13.01 -2.44 12.98
C ASP A 208 11.66 -2.22 13.66
N TRP A 209 11.11 -1.01 13.59
CA TRP A 209 9.80 -0.70 14.14
C TRP A 209 8.66 -1.21 13.25
N ILE A 210 8.78 -1.06 11.93
CA ILE A 210 7.76 -1.54 11.00
C ILE A 210 7.68 -3.07 10.99
N PHE A 211 8.80 -3.76 10.82
CA PHE A 211 8.80 -5.22 10.61
C PHE A 211 8.94 -6.03 11.89
N ALA A 212 9.52 -5.45 12.94
CA ALA A 212 9.75 -6.15 14.19
C ALA A 212 9.05 -5.49 15.38
N GLY A 213 8.33 -4.38 15.20
CA GLY A 213 7.67 -3.60 16.27
C GLY A 213 6.70 -4.41 17.11
N ASP A 214 5.71 -5.03 16.48
CA ASP A 214 4.74 -5.94 17.09
C ASP A 214 4.27 -6.93 16.01
N VAL A 215 5.10 -7.93 15.74
CA VAL A 215 4.93 -8.80 14.55
C VAL A 215 3.59 -9.53 14.59
N GLY A 216 2.81 -9.37 13.52
CA GLY A 216 1.49 -9.99 13.42
C GLY A 216 0.37 -9.11 13.97
N ASN A 217 0.67 -7.98 14.62
CA ASN A 217 -0.33 -6.98 14.99
C ASN A 217 -0.53 -5.98 13.83
N PRO A 218 -1.62 -6.10 13.05
CA PRO A 218 -1.83 -5.31 11.84
C PRO A 218 -1.91 -3.81 12.12
N TYR A 219 -2.50 -3.43 13.26
CA TYR A 219 -2.71 -2.03 13.63
C TYR A 219 -1.40 -1.34 13.98
N MET A 220 -0.51 -2.01 14.71
CA MET A 220 0.80 -1.47 15.06
C MET A 220 1.71 -1.33 13.85
N GLU A 221 1.76 -2.35 12.98
CA GLU A 221 2.54 -2.31 11.75
C GLU A 221 2.06 -1.17 10.82
N ALA A 222 0.74 -1.03 10.65
CA ALA A 222 0.18 0.05 9.84
C ALA A 222 0.31 1.44 10.47
N SER A 223 0.19 1.55 11.80
CA SER A 223 0.44 2.80 12.52
C SER A 223 1.88 3.28 12.29
N SER A 224 2.84 2.37 12.42
CA SER A 224 4.26 2.63 12.19
C SER A 224 4.52 3.10 10.76
N LEU A 225 3.97 2.40 9.77
CA LEU A 225 4.12 2.80 8.36
C LEU A 225 3.45 4.16 8.07
N ARG A 226 2.26 4.42 8.63
CA ARG A 226 1.58 5.72 8.50
C ARG A 226 2.41 6.85 9.03
N GLU A 227 2.97 6.69 10.23
CA GLU A 227 3.76 7.72 10.89
C GLU A 227 5.02 8.05 10.09
N VAL A 228 5.73 7.03 9.60
CA VAL A 228 6.92 7.22 8.76
C VAL A 228 6.57 7.95 7.46
N VAL A 229 5.51 7.52 6.77
CA VAL A 229 5.09 8.14 5.52
C VAL A 229 4.59 9.57 5.75
N SER A 230 3.75 9.82 6.75
CA SER A 230 3.20 11.15 7.01
C SER A 230 4.30 12.15 7.39
N LYS A 231 5.22 11.76 8.27
CA LYS A 231 6.37 12.59 8.65
C LYS A 231 7.29 12.88 7.47
N PHE A 232 7.54 11.90 6.61
CA PHE A 232 8.33 12.13 5.40
C PHE A 232 7.69 13.19 4.50
N ILE A 233 6.38 13.08 4.23
CA ILE A 233 5.64 14.05 3.42
C ILE A 233 5.67 15.46 4.04
N GLU A 234 5.48 15.55 5.35
CA GLU A 234 5.52 16.81 6.10
C GLU A 234 6.92 17.46 6.08
N ASN A 235 7.96 16.70 6.45
CA ASN A 235 9.34 17.17 6.51
C ASN A 235 9.86 17.66 5.15
N ASN A 236 9.47 16.98 4.07
CA ASN A 236 9.85 17.35 2.70
C ASN A 236 8.87 18.34 2.05
N LYS A 237 7.85 18.81 2.78
CA LYS A 237 6.85 19.78 2.32
C LYS A 237 6.22 19.39 0.96
N ILE A 238 5.94 18.11 0.77
CA ILE A 238 5.37 17.60 -0.49
C ILE A 238 3.87 17.90 -0.51
N GLN A 239 3.50 19.12 -0.93
CA GLN A 239 2.11 19.60 -0.89
C GLN A 239 1.14 18.77 -1.73
N THR A 240 1.66 18.11 -2.77
CA THR A 240 0.88 17.37 -3.75
C THR A 240 0.49 15.95 -3.29
N VAL A 241 0.90 15.57 -2.07
CA VAL A 241 0.60 14.29 -1.41
C VAL A 241 0.02 14.63 -0.04
N GLY A 242 -1.04 13.95 0.39
CA GLY A 242 -1.61 14.19 1.72
C GLY A 242 -3.05 13.73 1.89
N GLY A 243 -3.76 14.45 2.76
CA GLY A 243 -5.04 14.00 3.30
C GLY A 243 -4.80 12.95 4.39
N LEU A 244 -5.62 11.89 4.37
CA LEU A 244 -5.46 10.72 5.23
C LEU A 244 -4.69 9.61 4.53
N TYR A 245 -4.29 8.61 5.31
CA TYR A 245 -3.51 7.47 4.84
C TYR A 245 -4.28 6.14 5.04
N PRO A 246 -5.29 5.84 4.20
CA PRO A 246 -5.89 4.51 4.14
C PRO A 246 -4.83 3.43 4.02
N CYS A 247 -4.99 2.38 4.83
CA CYS A 247 -4.04 1.29 4.91
C CYS A 247 -4.79 -0.04 4.98
N ILE A 248 -4.27 -1.04 4.29
CA ILE A 248 -4.78 -2.41 4.35
C ILE A 248 -3.64 -3.37 4.68
N LYS A 249 -3.97 -4.46 5.39
CA LYS A 249 -3.12 -5.64 5.48
C LYS A 249 -3.76 -6.79 4.72
N ILE A 250 -2.98 -7.51 3.93
CA ILE A 250 -3.41 -8.69 3.20
C ILE A 250 -2.63 -9.86 3.78
N ASN A 251 -3.32 -10.87 4.30
CA ASN A 251 -2.72 -12.06 4.88
C ASN A 251 -3.52 -13.32 4.52
N GLY A 252 -3.22 -14.46 5.17
CA GLY A 252 -3.92 -15.72 4.95
C GLY A 252 -5.43 -15.66 5.21
N ASN A 253 -5.89 -14.68 6.00
CA ASN A 253 -7.29 -14.49 6.35
C ASN A 253 -8.04 -13.53 5.39
N GLY A 254 -7.34 -12.97 4.39
CA GLY A 254 -7.90 -12.03 3.43
C GLY A 254 -7.38 -10.60 3.61
N ILE A 255 -8.18 -9.63 3.17
CA ILE A 255 -7.88 -8.19 3.27
C ILE A 255 -8.51 -7.64 4.56
N GLN A 256 -7.68 -7.01 5.38
CA GLN A 256 -8.07 -6.27 6.57
C GLN A 256 -7.95 -4.77 6.28
N PHE A 257 -9.05 -4.03 6.47
CA PHE A 257 -9.08 -2.58 6.35
C PHE A 257 -8.74 -1.99 7.71
N LEU A 258 -7.57 -1.37 7.80
CA LEU A 258 -7.01 -0.93 9.08
C LEU A 258 -7.50 0.48 9.39
N GLU A 259 -8.52 0.59 10.23
CA GLU A 259 -9.08 1.87 10.67
C GLU A 259 -8.08 2.65 11.54
N ASN A 260 -8.27 3.96 11.66
CA ASN A 260 -7.41 4.79 12.51
C ASN A 260 -8.11 6.08 12.97
N ILE A 261 -7.67 6.62 14.10
CA ILE A 261 -8.12 7.90 14.63
C ILE A 261 -6.90 8.81 14.75
N TRP A 262 -6.98 10.01 14.16
CA TRP A 262 -5.98 11.07 14.29
C TRP A 262 -6.53 12.20 15.14
N GLU A 263 -5.62 12.92 15.78
CA GLU A 263 -5.91 14.13 16.52
C GLU A 263 -4.99 15.23 15.99
N ILE A 264 -5.58 16.30 15.44
CA ILE A 264 -4.85 17.36 14.73
C ILE A 264 -5.34 18.74 15.20
N PRO A 265 -4.51 19.56 15.89
CA PRO A 265 -3.32 19.20 16.68
C PRO A 265 -3.68 18.42 17.96
N VAL A 266 -2.73 18.16 18.87
CA VAL A 266 -3.03 17.58 20.21
C VAL A 266 -4.02 18.47 20.96
N GLY A 267 -5.09 17.88 21.50
CA GLY A 267 -6.25 18.56 22.08
C GLY A 267 -7.24 19.10 21.04
N GLY A 268 -6.99 18.88 19.75
CA GLY A 268 -7.69 19.49 18.63
C GLY A 268 -8.75 18.59 17.99
N THR A 269 -8.89 18.71 16.67
CA THR A 269 -9.92 17.98 15.91
C THR A 269 -9.56 16.50 15.84
N LYS A 270 -10.50 15.65 16.26
CA LYS A 270 -10.38 14.20 16.10
C LYS A 270 -11.04 13.75 14.81
N ILE A 271 -10.26 13.07 13.98
CA ILE A 271 -10.68 12.54 12.67
C ILE A 271 -10.56 11.02 12.73
N GLU A 272 -11.65 10.33 12.50
CA GLU A 272 -11.71 8.88 12.36
C GLU A 272 -11.72 8.51 10.87
N LEU A 273 -10.93 7.51 10.49
CA LEU A 273 -11.03 6.82 9.21
C LEU A 273 -11.50 5.39 9.46
N SER A 274 -12.70 5.08 8.98
CA SER A 274 -13.32 3.77 9.10
C SER A 274 -13.67 3.19 7.73
N PHE A 275 -13.90 1.88 7.65
CA PHE A 275 -14.33 1.23 6.42
C PHE A 275 -15.80 0.83 6.50
N SER A 276 -16.61 1.41 5.60
CA SER A 276 -18.06 1.23 5.60
C SER A 276 -18.48 -0.13 5.05
N ALA A 277 -19.68 -0.57 5.42
CA ALA A 277 -20.31 -1.77 4.90
C ALA A 277 -20.52 -1.74 3.37
N GLN A 278 -20.54 -0.54 2.77
CA GLN A 278 -20.62 -0.34 1.31
C GLN A 278 -19.26 -0.52 0.61
N GLY A 279 -18.21 -0.87 1.36
CA GLY A 279 -16.87 -1.06 0.84
C GLY A 279 -16.21 0.25 0.45
N ARG A 280 -16.33 1.27 1.31
CA ARG A 280 -15.70 2.58 1.12
C ARG A 280 -15.00 3.02 2.40
N TRP A 281 -13.90 3.75 2.24
CA TRP A 281 -13.33 4.47 3.36
C TRP A 281 -14.17 5.72 3.67
N VAL A 282 -14.42 5.97 4.94
CA VAL A 282 -15.17 7.12 5.43
C VAL A 282 -14.33 7.86 6.44
N GLN A 283 -14.10 9.14 6.17
CA GLN A 283 -13.55 10.08 7.12
C GLN A 283 -14.68 10.70 7.94
N LYS A 284 -14.60 10.68 9.26
CA LYS A 284 -15.57 11.30 10.16
C LYS A 284 -14.87 12.26 11.12
N ASN A 285 -15.31 13.51 11.14
CA ASN A 285 -14.91 14.43 12.18
C ASN A 285 -15.72 14.12 13.44
N LEU A 286 -15.06 13.64 14.50
CA LEU A 286 -15.73 13.18 15.72
C LEU A 286 -16.34 14.31 16.56
N ILE A 287 -15.94 15.57 16.32
CA ILE A 287 -16.48 16.75 17.01
C ILE A 287 -17.76 17.24 16.31
N THR A 288 -17.72 17.38 14.98
CA THR A 288 -18.83 17.94 14.20
C THR A 288 -19.81 16.91 13.67
N GLY A 289 -19.45 15.62 13.70
CA GLY A 289 -20.21 14.53 13.09
C GLY A 289 -20.18 14.51 11.55
N LYS A 290 -19.54 15.49 10.90
CA LYS A 290 -19.44 15.56 9.44
C LYS A 290 -18.64 14.38 8.90
N THR A 291 -19.14 13.77 7.84
CA THR A 291 -18.50 12.65 7.15
C THR A 291 -18.08 13.04 5.73
N ILE A 292 -16.97 12.49 5.26
CA ILE A 292 -16.48 12.60 3.90
C ILE A 292 -16.17 11.17 3.44
N GLU A 293 -16.86 10.72 2.40
CA GLU A 293 -16.53 9.45 1.77
C GLU A 293 -15.29 9.62 0.88
N ILE A 294 -14.35 8.68 1.00
CA ILE A 294 -13.24 8.54 0.07
C ILE A 294 -13.76 7.75 -1.14
N LYS A 295 -13.78 8.43 -2.28
CA LYS A 295 -14.40 7.98 -3.52
C LYS A 295 -13.39 7.27 -4.41
N TYR A 296 -13.89 6.38 -5.26
CA TYR A 296 -13.10 5.87 -6.36
C TYR A 296 -12.81 7.00 -7.37
N PRO A 297 -11.69 6.92 -8.09
CA PRO A 297 -11.24 8.02 -8.93
C PRO A 297 -12.15 8.25 -10.15
N TRP A 298 -12.96 7.26 -10.56
CA TRP A 298 -13.99 7.42 -11.61
C TRP A 298 -15.34 7.96 -11.08
N GLU A 299 -15.51 8.09 -9.75
CA GLU A 299 -16.70 8.67 -9.12
C GLU A 299 -16.53 10.18 -8.86
N ILE A 300 -15.32 10.72 -9.11
CA ILE A 300 -14.98 12.12 -8.87
C ILE A 300 -15.06 12.87 -10.19
N ASP A 301 -15.96 13.85 -10.23
CA ASP A 301 -16.05 14.78 -11.35
C ASP A 301 -15.02 15.90 -11.15
N PHE A 302 -13.82 15.70 -11.69
CA PHE A 302 -12.73 16.66 -11.61
C PHE A 302 -13.04 17.98 -12.33
N SER A 303 -14.00 18.01 -13.27
CA SER A 303 -14.36 19.23 -13.99
C SER A 303 -14.96 20.30 -13.07
N LYS A 304 -15.65 19.88 -11.99
CA LYS A 304 -16.24 20.79 -10.98
C LYS A 304 -15.19 21.55 -10.17
N TYR A 305 -13.95 21.10 -10.19
CA TYR A 305 -12.84 21.76 -9.50
C TYR A 305 -12.07 22.69 -10.45
N LEU A 306 -12.35 22.67 -11.75
CA LEU A 306 -11.62 23.44 -12.76
C LEU A 306 -12.34 24.74 -13.18
N THR A 307 -13.53 24.99 -12.62
CA THR A 307 -14.32 26.22 -12.81
C THR A 307 -13.93 27.29 -11.80
#